data_AF-A0A2S8X1Y1-F1
#
_entry.id   AF-A0A2S8X1Y1-F1
#
_cell.length_a   1.000
_cell.length_b   1.000
_cell.length_c   1.000
_cell.angle_alpha   90.00
_cell.angle_beta   90.00
_cell.angle_gamma   90.00
#
_symmetry.space_group_name_H-M   'P 1'
#
loop_
_entity.id
_entity.type
_entity.pdbx_description
1 polymer ?
#
loop_
_entity_poly.entity_id
_entity_poly.type
_entity_poly.pdbx_seq_one_letter_code
_entity_poly.pdbx_strand_id
1 'polypeptide(L)'
;MFKKILSLFKTQPELANQITASASALPSTTTIPPRMVRSKRKKKAEGDWTRQPEEPSTADQLIGLPSQYKVLNDLLVTNPKSRSGYSQIDHVVIGPRAIFVIETRNLTTGEIRGGRREANWSVSSSRVKMYNPLMQHRAHVEAIHAHLGDYKRVRLVSMVTFTNRCRISVDPAVRYVNSDELIIYDHELVETIQRKTERLESEVPETVFQEKDIQAIYALLSSVNSTDPQIRSEHMEKAKGIK
;
A
#
# COMPACT_ATOMS: atom_id res chain seq x y z
N MET A 1 -28.92 33.63 -14.37
CA MET A 1 -30.03 33.97 -13.44
C MET A 1 -29.93 33.10 -12.19
N PHE A 2 -29.12 33.47 -11.18
CA PHE A 2 -29.20 32.95 -9.79
C PHE A 2 -28.13 33.67 -8.92
N LYS A 3 -28.19 35.00 -8.88
CA LYS A 3 -27.36 35.86 -7.99
C LYS A 3 -28.19 37.05 -7.46
N LYS A 4 -29.37 36.77 -6.90
CA LYS A 4 -30.28 37.82 -6.41
C LYS A 4 -31.17 37.42 -5.20
N ILE A 5 -30.71 36.50 -4.34
CA ILE A 5 -31.42 36.13 -3.10
C ILE A 5 -30.41 35.95 -1.94
N LEU A 6 -29.58 36.96 -1.70
CA LEU A 6 -28.72 37.04 -0.50
C LEU A 6 -28.35 38.51 -0.23
N SER A 7 -29.35 39.38 -0.26
CA SER A 7 -29.19 40.80 0.07
C SER A 7 -30.41 41.36 0.80
N LEU A 8 -30.90 40.65 1.81
CA LEU A 8 -31.87 41.16 2.77
C LEU A 8 -31.44 40.64 4.14
N PHE A 9 -31.45 41.55 5.13
CA PHE A 9 -31.09 41.37 6.55
C PHE A 9 -29.62 41.60 6.94
N LYS A 10 -29.23 42.88 6.88
CA LYS A 10 -28.38 43.53 7.89
C LYS A 10 -29.14 44.73 8.46
N THR A 11 -28.96 45.01 9.74
CA THR A 11 -29.52 46.10 10.60
C THR A 11 -30.92 45.79 11.18
N GLN A 12 -31.22 45.88 12.48
CA GLN A 12 -30.71 46.73 13.58
C GLN A 12 -30.71 46.01 14.96
N PRO A 13 -29.87 46.44 15.92
CA PRO A 13 -29.89 46.00 17.32
C PRO A 13 -30.53 47.06 18.23
N GLU A 14 -31.69 46.79 18.84
CA GLU A 14 -32.17 47.51 20.03
C GLU A 14 -33.44 46.87 20.58
N LEU A 15 -33.33 46.17 21.72
CA LEU A 15 -34.37 45.97 22.74
C LEU A 15 -33.74 45.17 23.89
N ALA A 16 -32.73 45.78 24.50
CA ALA A 16 -32.25 45.41 25.82
C ALA A 16 -32.92 46.34 26.84
N ASN A 17 -33.30 45.75 27.98
CA ASN A 17 -33.64 46.40 29.23
C ASN A 17 -34.96 47.17 29.30
N GLN A 18 -35.99 46.45 29.74
CA GLN A 18 -36.90 46.92 30.79
C GLN A 18 -37.71 45.72 31.31
N ILE A 19 -37.39 45.30 32.53
CA ILE A 19 -38.30 44.90 33.62
C ILE A 19 -37.41 44.21 34.66
N THR A 20 -36.86 45.05 35.54
CA THR A 20 -36.34 44.65 36.84
C THR A 20 -37.14 45.46 37.84
N ALA A 21 -38.12 44.85 38.51
CA ALA A 21 -38.70 45.37 39.75
C ALA A 21 -39.67 44.35 40.34
N SER A 22 -39.18 43.50 41.23
CA SER A 22 -39.81 43.20 42.53
C SER A 22 -39.07 42.03 43.18
N ALA A 23 -38.31 42.36 44.23
CA ALA A 23 -37.67 41.41 45.11
C ALA A 23 -38.53 41.22 46.38
N SER A 24 -38.60 40.00 46.90
CA SER A 24 -38.82 39.74 48.32
C SER A 24 -38.21 38.38 48.70
N ALA A 25 -37.40 38.38 49.75
CA ALA A 25 -36.62 37.26 50.28
C ALA A 25 -37.41 36.40 51.28
N LEU A 26 -37.02 35.11 51.43
CA LEU A 26 -36.65 34.40 52.69
C LEU A 26 -36.75 32.85 52.53
N PRO A 27 -36.17 32.03 53.45
CA PRO A 27 -35.33 30.88 53.10
C PRO A 27 -35.92 29.50 53.46
N SER A 28 -35.07 28.47 53.21
CA SER A 28 -34.85 27.24 54.01
C SER A 28 -35.05 25.91 53.27
N THR A 29 -33.97 25.14 53.26
CA THR A 29 -33.86 23.67 53.35
C THR A 29 -34.96 22.81 52.72
N THR A 30 -34.59 21.95 51.75
CA THR A 30 -34.87 20.50 51.76
C THR A 30 -34.05 19.79 50.66
N THR A 31 -33.34 18.74 51.06
CA THR A 31 -32.61 17.76 50.24
C THR A 31 -33.52 16.99 49.27
N ILE A 32 -33.11 16.86 47.99
CA ILE A 32 -33.77 16.04 46.95
C ILE A 32 -32.78 14.94 46.49
N PRO A 33 -33.19 13.67 46.36
CA PRO A 33 -32.31 12.53 46.08
C PRO A 33 -31.78 12.53 44.63
N PRO A 34 -30.65 11.83 44.35
CA PRO A 34 -30.05 11.84 43.02
C PRO A 34 -30.91 11.09 42.00
N ARG A 35 -31.29 11.83 40.96
CA ARG A 35 -31.97 11.36 39.75
C ARG A 35 -31.05 10.41 38.96
N MET A 36 -31.51 9.18 38.72
CA MET A 36 -30.83 8.19 37.87
C MET A 36 -30.45 8.79 36.50
N VAL A 37 -29.16 8.70 36.16
CA VAL A 37 -28.63 9.16 34.87
C VAL A 37 -29.13 8.23 33.77
N ARG A 38 -29.94 8.77 32.86
CA ARG A 38 -30.42 8.09 31.66
C ARG A 38 -29.23 7.84 30.73
N SER A 39 -28.94 6.58 30.39
CA SER A 39 -27.80 6.27 29.51
C SER A 39 -28.01 6.89 28.11
N LYS A 40 -26.98 7.55 27.58
CA LYS A 40 -27.01 8.12 26.24
C LYS A 40 -27.03 6.99 25.21
N ARG A 41 -28.17 6.79 24.53
CA ARG A 41 -28.25 5.95 23.32
C ARG A 41 -27.25 6.48 22.27
N LYS A 42 -26.32 5.63 21.83
CA LYS A 42 -25.45 5.90 20.67
C LYS A 42 -26.33 6.14 19.44
N LYS A 43 -26.15 7.29 18.78
CA LYS A 43 -26.75 7.55 17.46
C LYS A 43 -26.14 6.57 16.45
N LYS A 44 -27.00 5.85 15.75
CA LYS A 44 -26.67 5.02 14.59
C LYS A 44 -26.12 5.97 13.51
N ALA A 45 -24.91 5.70 13.00
CA ALA A 45 -24.31 6.51 11.95
C ALA A 45 -25.19 6.45 10.70
N GLU A 46 -25.61 7.61 10.19
CA GLU A 46 -26.18 7.75 8.85
C GLU A 46 -25.10 7.36 7.85
N GLY A 47 -25.40 6.38 6.99
CA GLY A 47 -24.48 5.91 5.96
C GLY A 47 -24.23 7.00 4.94
N ASP A 48 -22.95 7.34 4.76
CA ASP A 48 -22.49 8.22 3.70
C ASP A 48 -22.54 7.44 2.37
N TRP A 49 -23.61 7.66 1.59
CA TRP A 49 -23.81 7.01 0.29
C TRP A 49 -22.86 7.53 -0.80
N THR A 50 -21.96 8.48 -0.49
CA THR A 50 -20.97 9.02 -1.44
C THR A 50 -19.59 8.37 -1.37
N ARG A 51 -19.39 7.42 -0.44
CA ARG A 51 -18.11 6.70 -0.35
C ARG A 51 -17.97 5.77 -1.56
N GLN A 52 -17.11 6.15 -2.50
CA GLN A 52 -16.65 5.22 -3.53
C GLN A 52 -15.96 4.03 -2.85
N PRO A 53 -16.14 2.79 -3.35
CA PRO A 53 -15.40 1.65 -2.82
C PRO A 53 -13.92 1.99 -2.85
N GLU A 54 -13.23 1.86 -1.72
CA GLU A 54 -11.78 1.98 -1.71
C GLU A 54 -11.22 0.81 -2.53
N GLU A 55 -10.33 1.11 -3.47
CA GLU A 55 -9.64 0.08 -4.26
C GLU A 55 -8.87 -0.84 -3.29
N PRO A 56 -8.98 -2.18 -3.43
CA PRO A 56 -8.29 -3.10 -2.53
C PRO A 56 -6.78 -2.91 -2.65
N SER A 57 -6.08 -2.92 -1.51
CA SER A 57 -4.63 -2.81 -1.54
C SER A 57 -4.00 -4.02 -2.23
N THR A 58 -2.77 -3.88 -2.73
CA THR A 58 -2.03 -5.01 -3.31
C THR A 58 -1.92 -6.18 -2.32
N ALA A 59 -1.74 -5.90 -1.03
CA ALA A 59 -1.74 -6.92 0.01
C ALA A 59 -3.08 -7.67 0.11
N ASP A 60 -4.22 -6.95 0.01
CA ASP A 60 -5.55 -7.57 0.03
C ASP A 60 -5.79 -8.47 -1.18
N GLN A 61 -5.31 -8.05 -2.36
CA GLN A 61 -5.43 -8.85 -3.58
C GLN A 61 -4.65 -10.16 -3.47
N LEU A 62 -3.47 -10.13 -2.85
CA LEU A 62 -2.62 -11.32 -2.65
C LEU A 62 -3.26 -12.38 -1.73
N ILE A 63 -4.26 -12.02 -0.90
CA ILE A 63 -5.06 -12.99 -0.12
C ILE A 63 -5.82 -13.94 -1.05
N GLY A 64 -6.14 -13.52 -2.27
CA GLY A 64 -6.84 -14.33 -3.28
C GLY A 64 -5.97 -15.41 -3.94
N LEU A 65 -4.68 -15.51 -3.60
CA LEU A 65 -3.83 -16.58 -4.12
C LEU A 65 -4.23 -17.95 -3.53
N PRO A 66 -4.05 -19.05 -4.28
CA PRO A 66 -4.25 -20.41 -3.77
C PRO A 66 -3.40 -20.70 -2.51
N SER A 67 -3.86 -21.63 -1.67
CA SER A 67 -3.24 -21.93 -0.36
C SER A 67 -1.79 -22.41 -0.41
N GLN A 68 -1.34 -22.91 -1.57
CA GLN A 68 0.03 -23.33 -1.84
C GLN A 68 1.02 -22.15 -1.90
N TYR A 69 0.54 -20.91 -2.02
CA TYR A 69 1.38 -19.72 -1.97
C TYR A 69 1.49 -19.19 -0.54
N LYS A 70 2.65 -18.66 -0.18
CA LYS A 70 2.85 -17.88 1.04
C LYS A 70 3.22 -16.45 0.70
N VAL A 71 2.75 -15.51 1.50
CA VAL A 71 2.95 -14.08 1.26
C VAL A 71 3.60 -13.47 2.50
N LEU A 72 4.70 -12.75 2.28
CA LEU A 72 5.31 -11.87 3.25
C LEU A 72 5.14 -10.44 2.76
N ASN A 73 4.67 -9.56 3.63
CA ASN A 73 4.46 -8.15 3.33
C ASN A 73 5.42 -7.29 4.14
N ASP A 74 5.86 -6.17 3.56
CA ASP A 74 6.66 -5.14 4.21
C ASP A 74 7.93 -5.71 4.89
N LEU A 75 8.73 -6.45 4.10
CA LEU A 75 9.98 -7.03 4.59
C LEU A 75 11.07 -5.96 4.56
N LEU A 76 11.76 -5.82 5.68
CA LEU A 76 13.00 -5.05 5.75
C LEU A 76 14.17 -6.02 5.96
N VAL A 77 14.96 -6.24 4.91
CA VAL A 77 16.10 -7.16 4.95
C VAL A 77 17.41 -6.40 4.86
N THR A 78 18.49 -6.97 5.40
CA THR A 78 19.82 -6.37 5.28
C THR A 78 20.23 -6.28 3.81
N ASN A 79 20.85 -5.19 3.41
CA ASN A 79 21.42 -5.02 2.10
C ASN A 79 22.64 -4.09 2.23
N PRO A 80 23.86 -4.66 2.38
CA PRO A 80 25.07 -3.86 2.54
C PRO A 80 25.37 -2.92 1.37
N LYS A 81 24.80 -3.18 0.18
CA LYS A 81 24.94 -2.30 -0.99
C LYS A 81 24.00 -1.09 -0.95
N SER A 82 22.97 -1.13 -0.09
CA SER A 82 22.04 -0.02 0.11
C SER A 82 22.65 1.05 1.02
N ARG A 83 22.32 2.32 0.78
CA ARG A 83 22.75 3.45 1.61
C ARG A 83 22.35 3.30 3.08
N SER A 84 21.20 2.71 3.36
CA SER A 84 20.77 2.47 4.75
C SER A 84 21.35 1.19 5.34
N GLY A 85 22.00 0.34 4.53
CA GLY A 85 22.32 -1.04 4.90
C GLY A 85 21.12 -2.00 4.84
N TYR A 86 19.97 -1.55 4.34
CA TYR A 86 18.73 -2.32 4.27
C TYR A 86 17.97 -2.06 2.97
N SER A 87 17.14 -3.02 2.59
CA SER A 87 16.15 -2.90 1.51
C SER A 87 14.77 -3.22 2.07
N GLN A 88 13.82 -2.30 1.88
CA GLN A 88 12.40 -2.57 2.08
C GLN A 88 11.83 -3.19 0.80
N ILE A 89 11.02 -4.24 0.94
CA ILE A 89 10.34 -4.94 -0.15
C ILE A 89 8.86 -5.01 0.22
N ASP A 90 8.00 -4.50 -0.67
CA ASP A 90 6.57 -4.39 -0.38
C ASP A 90 5.93 -5.75 -0.19
N HIS A 91 6.15 -6.68 -1.13
CA HIS A 91 5.64 -8.05 -1.01
C HIS A 91 6.60 -9.09 -1.58
N VAL A 92 6.65 -10.25 -0.93
CA VAL A 92 7.31 -11.46 -1.44
C VAL A 92 6.30 -12.60 -1.41
N VAL A 93 6.02 -13.16 -2.59
CA VAL A 93 5.15 -14.34 -2.74
C VAL A 93 6.01 -15.55 -3.05
N ILE A 94 5.91 -16.56 -2.21
CA ILE A 94 6.64 -17.82 -2.35
C ILE A 94 5.66 -18.84 -2.92
N GLY A 95 5.91 -19.29 -4.14
CA GLY A 95 5.06 -20.25 -4.84
C GLY A 95 5.79 -21.55 -5.20
N PRO A 96 5.08 -22.50 -5.81
CA PRO A 96 5.62 -23.83 -6.12
C PRO A 96 6.70 -23.83 -7.21
N ARG A 97 6.80 -22.78 -8.04
CA ARG A 97 7.73 -22.70 -9.18
C ARG A 97 8.72 -21.53 -9.11
N ALA A 98 8.37 -20.49 -8.35
CA ALA A 98 9.15 -19.26 -8.28
C ALA A 98 8.84 -18.49 -7.00
N ILE A 99 9.74 -17.55 -6.68
CA ILE A 99 9.50 -16.48 -5.71
C ILE A 99 9.22 -15.20 -6.50
N PHE A 100 8.10 -14.57 -6.25
CA PHE A 100 7.74 -13.28 -6.83
C PHE A 100 8.09 -12.18 -5.84
N VAL A 101 8.98 -11.28 -6.24
CA VAL A 101 9.31 -10.07 -5.49
C VAL A 101 8.51 -8.95 -6.13
N ILE A 102 7.75 -8.21 -5.32
CA ILE A 102 6.74 -7.27 -5.81
C ILE A 102 7.00 -5.89 -5.20
N GLU A 103 7.02 -4.89 -6.06
CA GLU A 103 7.02 -3.47 -5.73
C GLU A 103 5.66 -2.87 -6.13
N THR A 104 5.07 -2.06 -5.25
CA THR A 104 3.77 -1.42 -5.47
C THR A 104 3.94 0.08 -5.71
N ARG A 105 3.58 0.55 -6.91
CA ARG A 105 3.60 1.98 -7.27
C ARG A 105 2.19 2.55 -7.34
N ASN A 106 1.77 3.20 -6.26
CA ASN A 106 0.41 3.73 -6.10
C ASN A 106 0.27 5.27 -6.18
N LEU A 107 1.39 6.01 -6.15
CA LEU A 107 1.39 7.48 -6.14
C LEU A 107 1.49 8.14 -7.52
N THR A 108 1.76 7.37 -8.58
CA THR A 108 2.02 7.94 -9.91
C THR A 108 0.73 8.11 -10.69
N THR A 109 0.55 9.26 -11.34
CA THR A 109 -0.59 9.55 -12.23
C THR A 109 -0.11 9.94 -13.62
N GLY A 110 -0.99 9.86 -14.62
CA GLY A 110 -0.64 10.18 -16.02
C GLY A 110 -0.03 9.01 -16.77
N GLU A 111 0.61 9.27 -17.91
CA GLU A 111 1.20 8.23 -18.74
C GLU A 111 2.67 8.00 -18.40
N ILE A 112 3.03 6.74 -18.14
CA ILE A 112 4.40 6.29 -17.86
C ILE A 112 4.97 5.67 -19.12
N ARG A 113 6.07 6.20 -19.61
CA ARG A 113 6.76 5.73 -20.83
C ARG A 113 8.22 5.41 -20.53
N GLY A 114 8.64 4.21 -20.92
CA GLY A 114 10.04 3.85 -20.89
C GLY A 114 10.31 2.38 -21.21
N GLY A 115 11.57 2.09 -21.49
CA GLY A 115 12.06 0.76 -21.83
C GLY A 115 12.89 0.10 -20.71
N ARG A 116 13.07 -1.22 -20.78
CA ARG A 116 13.88 -2.01 -19.83
C ARG A 116 15.30 -1.48 -19.65
N ARG A 117 15.93 -0.99 -20.73
CA ARG A 117 17.33 -0.54 -20.75
C ARG A 117 17.51 0.96 -20.46
N GLU A 118 16.43 1.72 -20.36
CA GLU A 118 16.50 3.15 -20.13
C GLU A 118 16.68 3.43 -18.64
N ALA A 119 17.64 4.27 -18.26
CA ALA A 119 17.88 4.59 -16.85
C ALA A 119 16.73 5.40 -16.23
N ASN A 120 16.03 6.22 -17.03
CA ASN A 120 14.98 7.10 -16.55
C ASN A 120 13.78 7.05 -17.50
N TRP A 121 12.59 6.91 -16.94
CA TRP A 121 11.30 6.88 -17.62
C TRP A 121 10.60 8.24 -17.54
N SER A 122 9.76 8.52 -18.54
CA SER A 122 8.98 9.74 -18.60
C SER A 122 7.61 9.52 -17.95
N VAL A 123 7.13 10.51 -17.20
CA VAL A 123 5.79 10.51 -16.60
C VAL A 123 5.08 11.78 -17.06
N SER A 124 3.96 11.68 -17.76
CA SER A 124 3.32 12.84 -18.39
C SER A 124 2.84 13.91 -17.39
N SER A 125 2.55 13.51 -16.16
CA SER A 125 2.13 14.41 -15.07
C SER A 125 3.29 15.17 -14.42
N SER A 126 4.54 14.83 -14.76
CA SER A 126 5.74 15.41 -14.15
C SER A 126 6.73 15.89 -15.23
N ARG A 127 7.42 17.00 -14.96
CA ARG A 127 8.56 17.41 -15.78
C ARG A 127 9.85 16.67 -15.44
N VAL A 128 9.91 16.07 -14.25
CA VAL A 128 11.06 15.28 -13.79
C VAL A 128 10.85 13.84 -14.19
N LYS A 129 11.88 13.25 -14.83
CA LYS A 129 11.87 11.83 -15.18
C LYS A 129 11.96 10.99 -13.91
N MET A 130 11.23 9.89 -13.91
CA MET A 130 11.30 8.89 -12.86
C MET A 130 12.48 7.96 -13.14
N TYR A 131 13.26 7.58 -12.13
CA TYR A 131 14.25 6.52 -12.31
C TYR A 131 13.54 5.21 -12.67
N ASN A 132 14.14 4.41 -13.56
CA ASN A 132 13.50 3.19 -14.04
C ASN A 132 13.18 2.24 -12.86
N PRO A 133 11.90 1.92 -12.62
CA PRO A 133 11.50 1.12 -11.47
C PRO A 133 12.05 -0.31 -11.55
N LEU A 134 12.25 -0.87 -12.74
CA LEU A 134 12.88 -2.18 -12.90
C LEU A 134 14.34 -2.15 -12.42
N MET A 135 15.07 -1.09 -12.75
CA MET A 135 16.47 -0.96 -12.33
C MET A 135 16.60 -0.76 -10.82
N GLN A 136 15.69 0.00 -10.20
CA GLN A 136 15.62 0.11 -8.75
C GLN A 136 15.31 -1.26 -8.13
N HIS A 137 14.32 -1.95 -8.70
CA HIS A 137 13.79 -3.19 -8.15
C HIS A 137 14.75 -4.38 -8.23
N ARG A 138 15.70 -4.39 -9.19
CA ARG A 138 16.80 -5.38 -9.23
C ARG A 138 17.56 -5.48 -7.91
N ALA A 139 17.84 -4.36 -7.25
CA ALA A 139 18.55 -4.37 -5.97
C ALA A 139 17.72 -5.04 -4.85
N HIS A 140 16.40 -4.90 -4.88
CA HIS A 140 15.48 -5.56 -3.95
C HIS A 140 15.42 -7.07 -4.22
N VAL A 141 15.37 -7.49 -5.49
CA VAL A 141 15.41 -8.90 -5.90
C VAL A 141 16.73 -9.56 -5.49
N GLU A 142 17.87 -8.89 -5.73
CA GLU A 142 19.18 -9.35 -5.27
C GLU A 142 19.25 -9.47 -3.74
N ALA A 143 18.65 -8.53 -3.01
CA ALA A 143 18.60 -8.59 -1.56
C ALA A 143 17.82 -9.83 -1.09
N ILE A 144 16.66 -10.13 -1.67
CA ILE A 144 15.93 -11.37 -1.36
C ILE A 144 16.78 -12.60 -1.71
N HIS A 145 17.39 -12.64 -2.90
CA HIS A 145 18.23 -13.77 -3.33
C HIS A 145 19.37 -14.08 -2.36
N ALA A 146 20.01 -13.05 -1.81
CA ALA A 146 21.08 -13.20 -0.82
C ALA A 146 20.64 -13.89 0.48
N HIS A 147 19.35 -13.84 0.81
CA HIS A 147 18.79 -14.42 2.03
C HIS A 147 18.09 -15.78 1.80
N LEU A 148 18.27 -16.41 0.63
CA LEU A 148 17.62 -17.71 0.32
C LEU A 148 18.38 -18.95 0.81
N GLY A 149 19.57 -18.81 1.41
CA GLY A 149 20.32 -19.95 1.96
C GLY A 149 20.65 -21.00 0.89
N ASP A 150 20.16 -22.23 1.05
CA ASP A 150 20.35 -23.32 0.09
C ASP A 150 19.42 -23.23 -1.14
N TYR A 151 18.41 -22.36 -1.09
CA TYR A 151 17.41 -22.17 -2.13
C TYR A 151 17.85 -21.17 -3.22
N LYS A 152 19.15 -20.93 -3.41
CA LYS A 152 19.68 -19.94 -4.39
C LYS A 152 19.35 -20.25 -5.86
N ARG A 153 18.93 -21.47 -6.17
CA ARG A 153 18.52 -21.89 -7.53
C ARG A 153 17.04 -21.66 -7.81
N VAL A 154 16.25 -21.22 -6.82
CA VAL A 154 14.87 -20.80 -7.05
C VAL A 154 14.86 -19.69 -8.08
N ARG A 155 13.90 -19.74 -9.01
CA ARG A 155 13.69 -18.65 -9.96
C ARG A 155 13.00 -17.49 -9.26
N LEU A 156 13.58 -16.29 -9.34
CA LEU A 156 12.97 -15.07 -8.85
C LEU A 156 12.31 -14.33 -10.02
N VAL A 157 11.07 -13.88 -9.81
CA VAL A 157 10.32 -13.06 -10.75
C VAL A 157 10.12 -11.69 -10.12
N SER A 158 10.68 -10.68 -10.76
CA SER A 158 10.52 -9.27 -10.41
C SER A 158 9.22 -8.74 -10.98
N MET A 159 8.34 -8.21 -10.14
CA MET A 159 7.09 -7.57 -10.57
C MET A 159 6.99 -6.16 -10.00
N VAL A 160 6.78 -5.16 -10.85
CA VAL A 160 6.41 -3.81 -10.41
C VAL A 160 4.97 -3.58 -10.83
N THR A 161 4.11 -3.28 -9.87
CA THR A 161 2.69 -3.02 -10.10
C THR A 161 2.42 -1.53 -10.13
N PHE A 162 1.49 -1.12 -10.98
CA PHE A 162 0.96 0.24 -11.04
C PHE A 162 -0.54 0.23 -10.86
N THR A 163 -1.10 1.26 -10.21
CA THR A 163 -2.55 1.42 -10.14
C THR A 163 -3.11 1.94 -11.46
N ASN A 164 -4.42 1.78 -11.66
CA ASN A 164 -5.16 2.29 -12.83
C ASN A 164 -5.20 3.83 -12.92
N ARG A 165 -4.59 4.55 -11.97
CA ARG A 165 -4.43 6.01 -12.00
C ARG A 165 -3.38 6.48 -13.00
N CYS A 166 -2.59 5.56 -13.53
CA CYS A 166 -1.64 5.82 -14.59
C CYS A 166 -1.88 4.90 -15.79
N ARG A 167 -1.39 5.32 -16.95
CA ARG A 167 -1.34 4.49 -18.16
C ARG A 167 0.10 4.03 -18.37
N ILE A 168 0.35 2.73 -18.34
CA ILE A 168 1.68 2.19 -18.66
C ILE A 168 1.83 1.97 -20.17
N SER A 169 2.77 2.71 -20.77
CA SER A 169 3.16 2.65 -22.18
C SER A 169 4.63 2.24 -22.26
N VAL A 170 4.90 0.98 -21.89
CA VAL A 170 6.23 0.39 -21.78
C VAL A 170 6.48 -0.65 -22.88
N ASP A 171 7.73 -1.07 -23.04
CA ASP A 171 8.10 -2.17 -23.94
C ASP A 171 7.25 -3.43 -23.67
N PRO A 172 6.55 -4.01 -24.67
CA PRO A 172 5.76 -5.23 -24.49
C PRO A 172 6.56 -6.39 -23.89
N ALA A 173 7.88 -6.45 -24.09
CA ALA A 173 8.74 -7.48 -23.52
C ALA A 173 8.76 -7.51 -21.99
N VAL A 174 8.43 -6.40 -21.30
CA VAL A 174 8.25 -6.36 -19.84
C VAL A 174 6.81 -6.61 -19.40
N ARG A 175 5.88 -6.87 -20.33
CA ARG A 175 4.49 -7.25 -20.01
C ARG A 175 4.17 -8.71 -20.33
N TYR A 176 4.99 -9.35 -21.17
CA TYR A 176 4.80 -10.76 -21.51
C TYR A 176 5.18 -11.68 -20.36
N VAL A 177 4.33 -12.67 -20.10
CA VAL A 177 4.49 -13.67 -19.02
C VAL A 177 5.82 -14.44 -19.08
N ASN A 178 6.45 -14.55 -20.25
CA ASN A 178 7.77 -15.19 -20.38
C ASN A 178 8.90 -14.37 -19.72
N SER A 179 8.68 -13.09 -19.46
CA SER A 179 9.65 -12.24 -18.76
C SER A 179 9.72 -12.58 -17.27
N ASP A 180 10.93 -12.51 -16.70
CA ASP A 180 11.14 -12.52 -15.24
C ASP A 180 11.20 -11.10 -14.65
N GLU A 181 11.13 -10.07 -15.50
CA GLU A 181 10.99 -8.66 -15.11
C GLU A 181 9.69 -8.12 -15.70
N LEU A 182 8.67 -7.97 -14.86
CA LEU A 182 7.30 -7.64 -15.25
C LEU A 182 6.90 -6.25 -14.75
N ILE A 183 6.21 -5.53 -15.63
CA ILE A 183 5.44 -4.32 -15.34
C ILE A 183 3.98 -4.62 -15.65
N ILE A 184 3.14 -4.53 -14.63
CA ILE A 184 1.72 -4.85 -14.76
C ILE A 184 0.88 -3.82 -14.01
N TYR A 185 -0.43 -3.87 -14.23
CA TYR A 185 -1.35 -3.21 -13.31
C TYR A 185 -1.56 -4.08 -12.06
N ASP A 186 -1.87 -3.44 -10.94
CA ASP A 186 -2.19 -4.09 -9.67
C ASP A 186 -3.32 -5.12 -9.79
N HIS A 187 -4.42 -4.78 -10.47
CA HIS A 187 -5.55 -5.68 -10.70
C HIS A 187 -5.21 -6.91 -11.56
N GLU A 188 -4.08 -6.90 -12.27
CA GLU A 188 -3.58 -8.05 -13.06
C GLU A 188 -2.70 -8.99 -12.22
N LEU A 189 -2.37 -8.63 -10.97
CA LEU A 189 -1.31 -9.28 -10.20
C LEU A 189 -1.53 -10.76 -9.95
N VAL A 190 -2.69 -11.12 -9.38
CA VAL A 190 -3.00 -12.51 -9.02
C VAL A 190 -3.04 -13.40 -10.27
N GLU A 191 -3.70 -12.93 -11.33
CA GLU A 191 -3.76 -13.65 -12.61
C GLU A 191 -2.36 -13.83 -13.19
N THR A 192 -1.53 -12.79 -13.17
CA THR A 192 -0.17 -12.82 -13.71
C THR A 192 0.71 -13.82 -12.95
N ILE A 193 0.61 -13.88 -11.61
CA ILE A 193 1.34 -14.85 -10.78
C ILE A 193 0.94 -16.29 -11.16
N GLN A 194 -0.35 -16.55 -11.32
CA GLN A 194 -0.86 -17.88 -11.68
C GLN A 194 -0.40 -18.30 -13.08
N ARG A 195 -0.58 -17.42 -14.09
CA ARG A 195 -0.15 -17.67 -15.47
C ARG A 195 1.36 -17.86 -15.59
N LYS A 196 2.15 -17.09 -14.83
CA LYS A 196 3.60 -17.28 -14.77
C LYS A 196 3.95 -18.64 -14.17
N THR A 197 3.23 -19.08 -13.15
CA THR A 197 3.43 -20.39 -12.52
C THR A 197 3.13 -21.53 -13.50
N GLU A 198 2.01 -21.49 -14.21
CA GLU A 198 1.64 -22.46 -15.26
C GLU A 198 2.66 -22.49 -16.40
N ARG A 199 3.17 -21.31 -16.79
CA ARG A 199 4.20 -21.20 -17.82
C ARG A 199 5.50 -21.87 -17.37
N LEU A 200 5.96 -21.59 -16.16
CA LEU A 200 7.16 -22.20 -15.58
C LEU A 200 6.99 -23.71 -15.40
N GLU A 201 5.77 -24.16 -15.11
CA GLU A 201 5.45 -25.59 -15.08
C GLU A 201 5.69 -26.30 -16.40
N SER A 202 5.38 -25.63 -17.51
CA SER A 202 5.62 -26.14 -18.85
C SER A 202 7.08 -26.01 -19.30
N GLU A 203 7.82 -24.99 -18.85
CA GLU A 203 9.23 -24.77 -19.23
C GLU A 203 10.20 -25.67 -18.46
N VAL A 204 9.96 -25.83 -17.16
CA VAL A 204 10.87 -26.48 -16.23
C VAL A 204 10.07 -27.36 -15.26
N PRO A 205 9.59 -28.53 -15.72
CA PRO A 205 8.72 -29.39 -14.91
C PRO A 205 9.42 -29.91 -13.65
N GLU A 206 10.75 -29.98 -13.65
CA GLU A 206 11.56 -30.53 -12.55
C GLU A 206 11.71 -29.57 -11.35
N THR A 207 11.46 -28.26 -11.51
CA THR A 207 11.62 -27.27 -10.43
C THR A 207 10.32 -27.05 -9.66
N VAL A 208 9.86 -28.09 -8.94
CA VAL A 208 8.69 -28.02 -8.06
C VAL A 208 9.14 -27.97 -6.60
N PHE A 209 8.83 -26.87 -5.92
CA PHE A 209 8.98 -26.77 -4.47
C PHE A 209 7.82 -27.46 -3.79
N GLN A 210 8.13 -28.39 -2.88
CA GLN A 210 7.10 -29.00 -2.04
C GLN A 210 6.67 -28.03 -0.96
N GLU A 211 5.54 -28.30 -0.30
CA GLU A 211 5.05 -27.48 0.82
C GLU A 211 6.15 -27.25 1.88
N LYS A 212 6.94 -28.28 2.20
CA LYS A 212 8.07 -28.14 3.14
C LYS A 212 9.11 -27.11 2.70
N ASP A 213 9.38 -27.01 1.40
CA ASP A 213 10.36 -26.08 0.84
C ASP A 213 9.81 -24.66 0.87
N ILE A 214 8.54 -24.49 0.50
CA ILE A 214 7.82 -23.20 0.57
C ILE A 214 7.81 -22.69 2.02
N GLN A 215 7.52 -23.57 2.98
CA GLN A 215 7.53 -23.24 4.42
C GLN A 215 8.94 -22.91 4.93
N ALA A 216 9.97 -23.64 4.48
CA ALA A 216 11.35 -23.35 4.85
C ALA A 216 11.81 -21.99 4.32
N ILE A 217 11.51 -21.67 3.06
CA ILE A 217 11.79 -20.36 2.45
C ILE A 217 11.04 -19.26 3.21
N TYR A 218 9.77 -19.47 3.53
CA TYR A 218 8.96 -18.52 4.30
C TYR A 218 9.58 -18.25 5.68
N ALA A 219 9.95 -19.30 6.41
CA ALA A 219 10.57 -19.18 7.73
C ALA A 219 11.93 -18.44 7.65
N LEU A 220 12.74 -18.77 6.64
CA LEU A 220 14.04 -18.13 6.41
C LEU A 220 13.87 -16.62 6.17
N LEU A 221 13.02 -16.23 5.21
CA LEU A 221 12.76 -14.82 4.92
C LEU A 221 12.08 -14.08 6.08
N SER A 222 11.21 -14.76 6.83
CA SER A 222 10.61 -14.19 8.04
C SER A 222 11.65 -13.92 9.13
N SER A 223 12.63 -14.82 9.30
CA SER A 223 13.65 -14.71 10.34
C SER A 223 14.63 -13.55 10.13
N VAL A 224 14.82 -13.12 8.88
CA VAL A 224 15.72 -12.02 8.52
C VAL A 224 14.99 -10.68 8.42
N ASN A 225 13.66 -10.67 8.56
CA ASN A 225 12.87 -9.45 8.53
C ASN A 225 13.10 -8.62 9.81
N SER A 226 13.66 -7.42 9.64
CA SER A 226 13.81 -6.48 10.74
C SER A 226 12.46 -5.81 11.07
N THR A 227 11.99 -6.06 12.29
CA THR A 227 10.76 -5.45 12.85
C THR A 227 11.05 -4.32 13.82
N ASP A 228 12.32 -3.99 14.05
CA ASP A 228 12.74 -2.91 14.95
C ASP A 228 12.26 -1.55 14.41
N PRO A 229 11.43 -0.81 15.18
CA PRO A 229 10.92 0.49 14.77
C PRO A 229 12.01 1.53 14.50
N GLN A 230 13.12 1.49 15.24
CA GLN A 230 14.23 2.42 15.06
C GLN A 230 14.95 2.15 13.73
N ILE A 231 15.26 0.88 13.44
CA ILE A 231 15.89 0.50 12.17
C ILE A 231 15.02 0.92 10.98
N ARG A 232 13.70 0.68 11.08
CA ARG A 232 12.73 1.09 10.06
C ARG A 232 12.67 2.61 9.88
N SER A 233 12.66 3.38 10.97
CA SER A 233 12.67 4.84 10.92
C SER A 233 13.97 5.37 10.29
N GLU A 234 15.12 4.85 10.70
CA GLU A 234 16.43 5.23 10.14
C GLU A 234 16.52 4.88 8.64
N HIS A 235 15.97 3.74 8.23
CA HIS A 235 15.86 3.38 6.81
C HIS A 235 15.05 4.42 6.04
N MET A 236 13.86 4.78 6.51
CA MET A 236 12.98 5.76 5.87
C MET A 236 13.66 7.14 5.73
N GLU A 237 14.34 7.62 6.77
CA GLU A 237 15.04 8.92 6.72
C GLU A 237 16.20 8.92 5.71
N LYS A 238 16.98 7.84 5.65
CA LYS A 238 18.06 7.69 4.66
C LYS A 238 17.53 7.54 3.24
N ALA A 239 16.36 6.94 3.05
CA ALA A 239 15.70 6.77 1.75
C ALA A 239 15.10 8.09 1.21
N LYS A 240 14.54 8.94 2.07
CA LYS A 240 14.00 10.27 1.69
C LYS A 240 15.05 11.28 1.23
N GLY A 241 16.33 11.06 1.55
CA GLY A 241 17.44 11.92 1.13
C GLY A 241 17.70 11.94 -0.40
N ILE A 242 16.90 11.21 -1.18
CA ILE A 242 16.90 11.17 -2.64
C ILE A 242 16.06 12.36 -3.14
N LYS A 243 16.72 13.48 -3.45
CA LYS A 243 16.17 14.57 -4.26
C LYS A 243 16.72 14.48 -5.68
#